data_AF-A0A959FNA6-F1
#
_entry.id   AF-A0A959FNA6-F1
#
_cell.length_a   1.000
_cell.length_b   1.000
_cell.length_c   1.000
_cell.angle_alpha   90.00
_cell.angle_beta   90.00
_cell.angle_gamma   90.00
#
_symmetry.space_group_name_H-M   'P 1'
#
loop_
_entity.id
_entity.type
_entity.pdbx_description
1 polymer ?
#
loop_
_entity_poly.entity_id
_entity_poly.type
_entity_poly.pdbx_seq_one_letter_code
_entity_poly.pdbx_strand_id
1 'polypeptide(L)'
;DDDVMRGMRMTYSYIAWAPWNEERQAAQLLLDLRDEYLQAYPGNDFIEIELAEAAAPALVKIDGNRQILMYPKNDKDVAVKIEDLHFKLNEQWKKD
;
A
#
# COMPACT_ATOMS: atom_id res chain seq x y z
N ASP A 1 -25.65 -8.80 3.76
CA ASP A 1 -24.24 -9.02 3.39
C ASP A 1 -23.53 -7.81 2.78
N ASP A 2 -24.23 -6.78 2.29
CA ASP A 2 -23.58 -5.60 1.68
C ASP A 2 -22.96 -4.59 2.67
N ASP A 3 -23.01 -4.84 3.98
CA ASP A 3 -22.59 -3.90 5.02
C ASP A 3 -21.23 -4.25 5.67
N VAL A 4 -20.45 -5.13 5.02
CA VAL A 4 -19.12 -5.53 5.52
C VAL A 4 -18.03 -4.83 4.73
N MET A 5 -17.23 -3.99 5.41
CA MET A 5 -16.05 -3.37 4.82
C MET A 5 -14.99 -4.44 4.51
N ARG A 6 -14.82 -4.76 3.22
CA ARG A 6 -13.84 -5.76 2.73
C ARG A 6 -12.43 -5.20 2.48
N GLY A 7 -12.32 -3.88 2.45
CA GLY A 7 -11.06 -3.21 2.23
C GLY A 7 -11.22 -1.71 2.10
N MET A 8 -10.08 -1.04 2.01
CA MET A 8 -9.98 0.40 1.92
C MET A 8 -8.82 0.78 1.01
N ARG A 9 -9.03 1.82 0.19
CA ARG A 9 -8.00 2.40 -0.67
C ARG A 9 -7.81 3.86 -0.32
N MET A 10 -6.56 4.22 -0.03
CA MET A 10 -6.15 5.56 0.37
C MET A 10 -5.06 6.05 -0.58
N THR A 11 -4.95 7.37 -0.70
CA THR A 11 -3.85 8.03 -1.40
C THR A 11 -3.27 9.08 -0.46
N TYR A 12 -1.95 9.04 -0.28
CA TYR A 12 -1.20 9.93 0.59
C TYR A 12 -0.27 10.79 -0.26
N SER A 13 -0.08 12.03 0.16
CA SER A 13 0.90 12.96 -0.42
C SER A 13 1.39 13.89 0.70
N TYR A 14 2.63 14.37 0.62
CA TYR A 14 3.06 15.44 1.51
C TYR A 14 2.31 16.74 1.19
N ILE A 15 1.87 17.46 2.22
CA ILE A 15 1.29 18.80 2.07
C ILE A 15 2.30 19.77 1.43
N ALA A 16 3.59 19.63 1.80
CA ALA A 16 4.70 20.45 1.30
C ALA A 16 5.34 19.92 0.00
N TRP A 17 4.65 19.04 -0.74
CA TRP A 17 5.17 18.51 -1.99
C TRP A 17 5.41 19.63 -3.01
N ALA A 18 6.54 19.55 -3.71
CA ALA A 18 6.83 20.33 -4.89
C ALA A 18 7.78 19.54 -5.81
N PRO A 19 7.76 19.75 -7.15
CA PRO A 19 8.62 19.01 -8.08
C PRO A 19 10.12 19.10 -7.80
N TRP A 20 10.56 20.20 -7.18
CA TRP A 20 11.97 20.46 -6.85
C TRP A 20 12.36 20.02 -5.42
N ASN A 21 11.42 19.49 -4.64
CA ASN A 21 11.68 19.11 -3.25
C ASN A 21 11.91 17.60 -3.15
N GLU A 22 13.14 17.16 -3.34
CA GLU A 22 13.52 15.74 -3.39
C GLU A 22 13.16 14.99 -2.09
N GLU A 23 13.25 15.65 -0.93
CA GLU A 23 12.90 15.04 0.37
C GLU A 23 11.39 14.87 0.61
N ARG A 24 10.56 15.40 -0.29
CA ARG A 24 9.09 15.30 -0.18
C ARG A 24 8.50 14.65 -1.43
N GLN A 25 9.20 13.69 -2.02
CA GLN A 25 8.68 12.85 -3.09
C GLN A 25 8.05 11.56 -2.56
N ALA A 26 7.28 10.88 -3.40
CA ALA A 26 6.55 9.66 -3.07
C ALA A 26 7.45 8.51 -2.61
N ALA A 27 8.69 8.44 -3.10
CA ALA A 27 9.66 7.44 -2.64
C ALA A 27 9.98 7.57 -1.16
N GLN A 28 10.19 8.81 -0.67
CA GLN A 28 10.40 9.06 0.76
C GLN A 28 9.11 8.82 1.55
N LEU A 29 7.96 9.27 1.02
CA LEU A 29 6.66 9.05 1.66
C LEU A 29 6.35 7.57 1.84
N LEU A 30 6.75 6.70 0.91
CA LEU A 30 6.57 5.26 1.01
C LEU A 30 7.30 4.69 2.22
N LEU A 31 8.53 5.14 2.48
CA LEU A 31 9.33 4.71 3.63
C LEU A 31 8.73 5.21 4.95
N ASP A 32 8.30 6.47 4.99
CA ASP A 32 7.64 7.05 6.16
C ASP A 32 6.34 6.29 6.49
N LEU A 33 5.51 6.01 5.47
CA LEU A 33 4.28 5.23 5.62
C LEU A 33 4.55 3.78 6.02
N ARG A 34 5.60 3.15 5.49
CA ARG A 34 6.01 1.81 5.91
C ARG A 34 6.25 1.78 7.43
N ASP A 35 7.00 2.75 7.93
CA ASP A 35 7.37 2.82 9.35
C ASP A 35 6.14 3.12 10.23
N GLU A 36 5.27 4.04 9.80
CA GLU A 36 4.01 4.35 10.48
C GLU A 36 3.08 3.12 10.53
N TYR A 37 2.92 2.41 9.41
CA TYR A 37 2.06 1.23 9.34
C TYR A 37 2.65 0.03 10.08
N LEU A 38 3.98 -0.10 10.13
CA LEU A 38 4.63 -1.14 10.92
C LEU A 38 4.36 -0.95 12.41
N GLN A 39 4.35 0.29 12.88
CA GLN A 39 4.00 0.63 14.27
C GLN A 39 2.50 0.46 14.56
N ALA A 40 1.63 0.95 13.66
CA ALA A 40 0.18 0.92 13.86
C ALA A 40 -0.42 -0.49 13.73
N TYR A 41 0.18 -1.33 12.89
CA TYR A 41 -0.25 -2.70 12.65
C TYR A 41 0.88 -3.67 13.00
N PRO A 42 1.09 -4.04 14.27
CA PRO A 42 2.14 -4.99 14.63
C PRO A 42 1.85 -6.37 14.01
N GLY A 43 2.88 -7.15 13.73
CA GLY A 43 2.76 -8.42 13.03
C GLY A 43 4.00 -8.71 12.19
N ASN A 44 3.78 -9.12 10.95
CA ASN A 44 4.88 -9.38 10.01
C ASN A 44 5.49 -8.08 9.48
N ASP A 45 6.72 -8.16 8.98
CA ASP A 45 7.36 -7.04 8.30
C ASP A 45 6.81 -6.85 6.87
N PHE A 46 7.10 -5.69 6.29
CA PHE A 46 6.86 -5.45 4.87
C PHE A 46 7.90 -6.18 4.01
N ILE A 47 7.43 -6.72 2.88
CA ILE A 47 8.23 -7.36 1.84
C ILE A 47 8.20 -6.46 0.62
N GLU A 48 9.37 -6.20 0.05
CA GLU A 48 9.52 -5.50 -1.22
C GLU A 48 9.16 -6.41 -2.40
N ILE A 49 8.32 -5.91 -3.30
CA ILE A 49 7.94 -6.57 -4.55
C ILE A 49 8.29 -5.64 -5.70
N GLU A 50 9.18 -6.11 -6.55
CA GLU A 50 9.46 -5.49 -7.83
C GLU A 50 8.27 -5.70 -8.78
N LEU A 51 7.76 -4.59 -9.31
CA LEU A 51 6.73 -4.62 -10.34
C LEU A 51 7.40 -4.21 -11.65
N ALA A 52 7.37 -5.10 -12.65
CA ALA A 52 8.13 -4.94 -13.90
C ALA A 52 7.89 -3.62 -14.64
N GLU A 53 6.73 -2.97 -14.42
CA GLU A 53 6.34 -1.71 -15.06
C GLU A 53 6.31 -0.51 -14.10
N ALA A 54 6.69 -0.68 -12.83
CA ALA A 54 6.68 0.41 -11.86
C ALA A 54 8.04 1.10 -11.76
N ALA A 55 8.02 2.42 -11.57
CA ALA A 55 9.23 3.22 -11.36
C ALA A 55 9.87 3.01 -9.97
N ALA A 56 9.17 2.33 -9.06
CA ALA A 56 9.60 2.06 -7.69
C ALA A 56 8.96 0.76 -7.18
N PRO A 57 9.62 0.04 -6.26
CA PRO A 57 9.09 -1.19 -5.69
C PRO A 57 7.81 -0.92 -4.89
N ALA A 58 6.93 -1.92 -4.87
CA ALA A 58 5.79 -1.94 -3.97
C ALA A 58 6.18 -2.62 -2.65
N LEU A 59 5.53 -2.24 -1.55
CA LEU A 59 5.66 -2.94 -0.27
C LEU A 59 4.36 -3.66 0.04
N VAL A 60 4.48 -4.93 0.40
CA VAL A 60 3.36 -5.74 0.86
C VAL A 60 3.59 -6.25 2.27
N LYS A 61 2.54 -6.27 3.08
CA LYS A 61 2.51 -6.91 4.38
C LYS A 61 1.26 -7.77 4.45
N ILE A 62 1.39 -8.96 5.02
CA ILE A 62 0.28 -9.90 5.19
C ILE A 62 0.22 -10.29 6.66
N ASP A 63 -0.88 -9.94 7.33
CA ASP A 63 -1.18 -10.34 8.70
C ASP A 63 -2.48 -11.15 8.72
N GLY A 64 -2.38 -12.48 8.78
CA GLY A 64 -3.56 -13.35 8.70
C GLY A 64 -4.31 -13.16 7.39
N ASN A 65 -5.58 -12.74 7.45
CA ASN A 65 -6.37 -12.45 6.26
C ASN A 65 -6.24 -11.01 5.76
N ARG A 66 -5.44 -10.15 6.39
CA ARG A 66 -5.28 -8.75 5.95
C ARG A 66 -4.02 -8.59 5.11
N GLN A 67 -4.18 -8.07 3.89
CA GLN A 67 -3.08 -7.58 3.07
C GLN A 67 -3.03 -6.05 3.16
N ILE A 68 -1.84 -5.50 3.40
CA ILE A 68 -1.54 -4.07 3.24
C ILE A 68 -0.56 -3.96 2.08
N LEU A 69 -0.97 -3.29 1.01
CA LEU A 69 -0.15 -3.02 -0.16
C LEU A 69 0.04 -1.52 -0.31
N MET A 70 1.29 -1.07 -0.44
CA MET A 70 1.63 0.32 -0.67
C MET A 70 2.59 0.46 -1.86
N TYR A 71 2.36 1.48 -2.70
CA TYR A 71 3.21 1.74 -3.86
C TYR A 71 3.08 3.19 -4.35
N PRO A 72 4.15 3.78 -4.90
CA PRO A 72 4.07 5.09 -5.56
C PRO A 72 3.21 5.02 -6.82
N LYS A 73 2.27 5.96 -6.98
CA LYS A 73 1.50 6.13 -8.22
C LYS A 73 2.21 7.05 -9.23
N ASN A 74 2.99 7.98 -8.71
CA ASN A 74 3.76 9.01 -9.41
C ASN A 74 4.73 9.63 -8.37
N ASP A 75 5.44 10.70 -8.73
CA ASP A 75 6.43 11.33 -7.85
C ASP A 75 5.81 12.01 -6.60
N LYS A 76 4.49 12.20 -6.56
CA LYS A 76 3.78 12.88 -5.47
C LYS A 76 3.03 11.92 -4.53
N ASP A 77 2.37 10.94 -5.12
CA ASP A 77 1.30 10.19 -4.46
C ASP A 77 1.71 8.74 -4.16
N VAL A 78 1.42 8.27 -2.96
CA VAL A 78 1.50 6.86 -2.57
C VAL A 78 0.10 6.30 -2.40
N ALA A 79 -0.20 5.20 -3.08
CA ALA A 79 -1.41 4.43 -2.83
C ALA A 79 -1.18 3.46 -1.68
N VAL A 80 -2.15 3.35 -0.77
CA VAL A 80 -2.21 2.27 0.23
C VAL A 80 -3.54 1.55 0.09
N LYS A 81 -3.49 0.22 0.03
CA LYS A 81 -4.66 -0.67 -0.05
C LYS A 81 -4.61 -1.63 1.13
N ILE A 82 -5.67 -1.64 1.92
CA ILE A 82 -5.91 -2.65 2.96
C ILE A 82 -7.03 -3.55 2.45
N GLU A 83 -6.79 -4.85 2.33
CA GLU A 83 -7.71 -5.79 1.69
C GLU A 83 -7.85 -7.07 2.53
N ASP A 84 -9.06 -7.62 2.60
CA ASP A 84 -9.33 -8.96 3.13
C ASP A 84 -8.99 -10.01 2.05
N LEU A 85 -7.91 -10.76 2.27
CA LEU A 85 -7.42 -11.84 1.41
C LEU A 85 -8.43 -12.96 1.24
N HIS A 86 -9.21 -13.29 2.26
CA HIS A 86 -10.20 -14.36 2.16
C HIS A 86 -11.25 -14.00 1.09
N PHE A 87 -11.72 -12.75 1.12
CA PHE A 87 -12.65 -12.24 0.12
C PHE A 87 -11.97 -12.10 -1.26
N LYS A 88 -10.79 -11.48 -1.30
CA LYS A 88 -10.02 -11.25 -2.53
C LYS A 88 -9.74 -12.55 -3.29
N LEU A 89 -9.22 -13.57 -2.62
CA LEU A 89 -8.84 -14.82 -3.28
C LEU A 89 -10.07 -15.67 -3.64
N ASN A 90 -11.08 -15.74 -2.78
CA ASN A 90 -12.24 -16.60 -3.03
C ASN A 90 -13.22 -16.04 -4.06
N GLU A 91 -13.30 -14.72 -4.23
CA GLU A 91 -14.20 -14.11 -5.23
C GLU A 91 -13.49 -13.81 -6.55
N GLN A 92 -12.17 -13.56 -6.52
CA GLN A 92 -11.41 -13.23 -7.72
C GLN A 92 -10.91 -14.47 -8.46
N TRP A 93 -10.58 -15.58 -7.76
CA TRP A 93 -10.08 -16.81 -8.40
C TRP A 93 -11.17 -17.85 -8.70
N LYS A 94 -12.45 -17.55 -8.42
CA LYS A 94 -13.59 -18.32 -8.95
C LYS A 94 -14.04 -17.87 -10.33
N LYS A 95 -13.48 -16.76 -10.84
CA LYS A 95 -13.80 -16.18 -12.16
C LYS A 95 -12.81 -16.56 -13.25
N ASP A 96 -11.68 -17.16 -12.88
CA ASP A 96 -10.68 -17.74 -13.77
C ASP A 96 -10.76 -19.28 -13.71
#